data_AF-A0A1Z4N2E9-F1
#
_entry.id   AF-A0A1Z4N2E9-F1
#
_cell.length_a   1.000
_cell.length_b   1.000
_cell.length_c   1.000
_cell.angle_alpha   90.00
_cell.angle_beta   90.00
_cell.angle_gamma   90.00
#
_symmetry.space_group_name_H-M   'P 1'
#
loop_
_entity.id
_entity.type
_entity.pdbx_description
1 polymer ?
#
loop_
_entity_poly.entity_id
_entity_poly.type
_entity_poly.pdbx_seq_one_letter_code
_entity_poly.pdbx_strand_id
1 'polypeptide(L)'
;MSKIKYLNIFVATSGAVVIVIGGIIGVQGAIAGSGAKSWFSGLSLMLGGIGLQAIALDRLLKNQTEEEINRTLNQRLKAIPKACRCCRNFHGIEYGGVKLVCAIYPYGVDGTTCPDYENLSI
;
A
#
# COMPACT_ATOMS: atom_id res chain seq x y z
N MET A 1 -5.22 3.85 -19.20
CA MET A 1 -4.01 4.28 -18.46
C MET A 1 -4.35 4.38 -16.97
N SER A 2 -3.55 3.79 -16.08
CA SER A 2 -3.86 3.73 -14.63
C SER A 2 -3.85 5.13 -14.00
N LYS A 3 -4.90 5.47 -13.23
CA LYS A 3 -5.07 6.74 -12.49
C LYS A 3 -3.84 7.08 -11.61
N ILE A 4 -3.08 6.06 -11.18
CA ILE A 4 -1.86 6.20 -10.39
C ILE A 4 -0.74 6.88 -11.18
N LYS A 5 -0.56 6.56 -12.47
CA LYS A 5 0.45 7.23 -13.30
C LYS A 5 0.16 8.73 -13.41
N TYR A 6 -1.12 9.08 -13.58
CA TYR A 6 -1.55 10.48 -13.66
C TYR A 6 -1.34 11.21 -12.33
N LEU A 7 -1.68 10.56 -11.20
CA LEU A 7 -1.49 11.15 -9.88
C LEU A 7 0.00 11.33 -9.53
N ASN A 8 0.86 10.37 -9.84
CA ASN A 8 2.31 10.49 -9.65
C ASN A 8 2.88 11.63 -10.50
N ILE A 9 2.43 11.76 -11.75
CA ILE A 9 2.81 12.88 -12.62
C ILE A 9 2.31 14.20 -12.04
N PHE A 10 1.08 14.25 -11.53
CA PHE A 10 0.51 15.45 -10.90
C PHE A 10 1.28 15.87 -9.63
N VAL A 11 1.62 14.91 -8.77
CA VAL A 11 2.41 15.17 -7.56
C VAL A 11 3.83 15.61 -7.93
N ALA A 12 4.48 14.96 -8.89
CA ALA A 12 5.81 15.34 -9.35
C ALA A 12 5.83 16.74 -10.00
N THR A 13 4.83 17.06 -10.83
CA THR A 13 4.72 18.37 -11.49
C THR A 13 4.41 19.48 -10.50
N SER A 14 3.49 19.27 -9.56
CA SER A 14 3.20 20.26 -8.52
C SER A 14 4.38 20.46 -7.55
N GLY A 15 5.14 19.42 -7.20
CA GLY A 15 6.38 19.54 -6.43
C GLY A 15 7.46 20.37 -7.17
N ALA A 16 7.64 20.14 -8.47
CA ALA A 16 8.56 20.93 -9.29
C ALA A 16 8.18 22.42 -9.34
N VAL A 17 6.88 22.73 -9.42
CA VAL A 17 6.39 24.12 -9.40
C VAL A 17 6.73 24.82 -8.08
N VAL A 18 6.53 24.15 -6.95
CA VAL A 18 6.86 24.72 -5.63
C VAL A 18 8.36 24.98 -5.49
N ILE A 19 9.21 24.08 -6.03
CA ILE A 19 10.67 24.26 -6.05
C ILE A 19 11.07 25.47 -6.92
N VAL A 20 10.43 25.66 -8.07
CA VAL A 20 10.73 26.82 -8.93
C VAL A 20 10.32 28.13 -8.22
N ILE A 21 9.11 28.18 -7.64
CA ILE A 21 8.59 29.38 -6.97
C ILE A 21 9.45 29.76 -5.75
N GLY A 22 9.77 28.79 -4.89
CA GLY A 22 10.61 29.04 -3.71
C GLY A 22 12.02 29.53 -4.09
N GLY A 23 12.57 29.03 -5.20
CA GLY A 23 13.86 29.48 -5.73
C GLY A 23 13.81 30.93 -6.23
N ILE A 24 12.75 31.30 -6.95
CA ILE A 24 12.55 32.68 -7.43
C ILE A 24 12.45 33.65 -6.24
N ILE A 25 11.67 33.31 -5.21
CA ILE A 25 11.51 34.14 -4.00
C ILE A 25 12.86 34.34 -3.29
N GLY A 26 13.66 33.27 -3.14
CA GLY A 26 14.98 33.35 -2.51
C GLY A 26 15.97 34.20 -3.31
N VAL A 27 16.00 34.07 -4.64
CA VAL A 27 16.88 34.85 -5.52
C VAL A 27 16.47 36.33 -5.56
N GLN A 28 15.18 36.62 -5.71
CA GLN A 28 14.67 38.00 -5.71
C GLN A 28 14.97 38.69 -4.38
N GLY A 29 14.80 37.99 -3.26
CA GLY A 29 15.12 38.54 -1.95
C GLY A 29 16.61 38.76 -1.71
N ALA A 30 17.47 37.90 -2.28
CA ALA A 30 18.93 38.11 -2.28
C ALA A 30 19.32 39.38 -3.07
N ILE A 31 18.74 39.59 -4.25
CA ILE A 31 18.98 40.78 -5.09
C ILE A 31 18.46 42.05 -4.40
N ALA A 32 17.32 41.98 -3.73
CA ALA A 32 16.70 43.12 -3.04
C ALA A 32 17.36 43.46 -1.67
N GLY A 33 18.43 42.78 -1.28
CA GLY A 33 19.11 43.03 0.00
C GLY A 33 18.31 42.62 1.25
N SER A 34 17.20 41.89 1.08
CA SER A 34 16.33 41.43 2.17
C SER A 34 16.86 40.16 2.87
N GLY A 35 17.98 39.61 2.36
CA GLY A 35 18.82 38.64 3.06
C GLY A 35 18.12 37.33 3.41
N ALA A 36 18.49 36.76 4.56
CA ALA A 36 18.11 35.40 4.98
C ALA A 36 16.60 35.17 5.15
N LYS A 37 15.80 36.23 5.43
CA LYS A 37 14.35 36.11 5.63
C LYS A 37 13.62 35.56 4.39
N SER A 38 14.04 36.01 3.21
CA SER A 38 13.49 35.56 1.91
C SER A 38 13.85 34.12 1.57
N TRP A 39 15.03 33.68 2.01
CA TRP A 39 15.48 32.29 1.86
C TRP A 39 14.74 31.33 2.77
N PHE A 40 14.52 31.72 4.03
CA PHE A 40 13.74 30.90 4.97
C PHE A 40 12.29 30.75 4.54
N SER A 41 11.67 31.80 3.99
CA SER A 41 10.30 31.69 3.47
C SER A 41 10.23 30.78 2.23
N GLY A 42 11.17 30.93 1.28
CA GLY A 42 11.26 30.06 0.11
C GLY A 42 11.49 28.59 0.47
N LEU A 43 12.41 28.31 1.40
CA LEU A 43 12.71 26.95 1.85
C LEU A 43 11.54 26.32 2.63
N SER A 44 10.87 27.10 3.49
CA SER A 44 9.68 26.64 4.23
C SER A 44 8.56 26.20 3.28
N LEU A 45 8.35 26.96 2.20
CA LEU A 45 7.33 26.67 1.20
C LEU A 45 7.64 25.36 0.44
N MET A 46 8.92 25.10 0.14
CA MET A 46 9.36 23.84 -0.45
C MET A 46 9.17 22.64 0.47
N LEU A 47 9.67 22.72 1.70
CA LEU A 47 9.62 21.60 2.63
C LEU A 47 8.18 21.26 3.03
N GLY A 48 7.35 22.27 3.29
CA GLY A 48 5.94 22.08 3.62
C GLY A 48 5.10 21.54 2.45
N GLY A 49 5.32 22.06 1.24
CA GLY A 49 4.59 21.62 0.04
C GLY A 49 4.92 20.18 -0.35
N ILE A 50 6.20 19.82 -0.40
CA ILE A 50 6.65 18.47 -0.74
C ILE A 50 6.25 17.48 0.37
N GLY A 51 6.37 17.87 1.64
CA GLY A 51 5.99 17.02 2.77
C GLY A 51 4.51 16.63 2.74
N LEU A 52 3.61 17.59 2.50
CA LEU A 52 2.17 17.32 2.40
C LEU A 52 1.85 16.42 1.20
N GLN A 53 2.49 16.67 0.05
CA GLN A 53 2.35 15.87 -1.15
C GLN A 53 2.81 14.42 -0.95
N ALA A 54 3.94 14.22 -0.26
CA ALA A 54 4.48 12.89 0.05
C ALA A 54 3.56 12.09 0.98
N ILE A 55 3.03 12.73 2.03
CA ILE A 55 2.09 12.08 2.96
C ILE A 55 0.79 11.69 2.25
N ALA A 56 0.26 12.57 1.40
CA ALA A 56 -0.94 12.27 0.62
C ALA A 56 -0.73 11.10 -0.34
N LEU A 57 0.44 11.05 -1.00
CA LEU A 57 0.80 9.96 -1.90
C LEU A 57 0.97 8.64 -1.14
N ASP A 58 1.64 8.65 0.01
CA ASP A 58 1.85 7.46 0.85
C ASP A 58 0.53 6.82 1.29
N ARG A 59 -0.42 7.63 1.77
CA ARG A 59 -1.76 7.15 2.15
C ARG A 59 -2.51 6.50 0.99
N LEU A 60 -2.43 7.09 -0.20
CA LEU A 60 -3.11 6.56 -1.38
C LEU A 60 -2.45 5.27 -1.87
N LEU A 61 -1.12 5.23 -1.85
CA LEU A 61 -0.38 4.02 -2.20
C LEU A 61 -0.79 2.89 -1.26
N LYS A 62 -0.74 3.12 0.06
CA LYS A 62 -1.17 2.15 1.09
C LYS A 62 -2.59 1.63 0.86
N ASN A 63 -3.56 2.52 0.63
CA ASN A 63 -4.95 2.13 0.39
C ASN A 63 -5.09 1.25 -0.86
N GLN A 64 -4.38 1.57 -1.95
CA GLN A 64 -4.42 0.77 -3.17
C GLN A 64 -3.74 -0.59 -2.98
N THR A 65 -2.62 -0.65 -2.24
CA THR A 65 -1.98 -1.93 -1.92
C THR A 65 -2.92 -2.81 -1.10
N GLU A 66 -3.60 -2.25 -0.10
CA GLU A 66 -4.59 -2.98 0.70
C GLU A 66 -5.75 -3.51 -0.16
N GLU A 67 -6.26 -2.70 -1.10
CA GLU A 67 -7.30 -3.12 -2.03
C GLU A 67 -6.84 -4.28 -2.92
N GLU A 68 -5.62 -4.21 -3.46
CA GLU A 68 -5.04 -5.27 -4.29
C GLU A 68 -4.74 -6.56 -3.49
N ILE A 69 -4.22 -6.42 -2.27
CA ILE A 69 -4.01 -7.54 -1.34
C ILE A 69 -5.36 -8.21 -1.08
N ASN A 70 -6.38 -7.44 -0.72
CA ASN A 70 -7.73 -7.95 -0.44
C ASN A 70 -8.35 -8.62 -1.68
N ARG A 71 -8.18 -8.05 -2.86
CA ARG A 71 -8.65 -8.65 -4.12
C ARG A 71 -7.98 -10.00 -4.37
N THR A 72 -6.66 -10.05 -4.27
CA THR A 72 -5.86 -11.26 -4.51
C THR A 72 -6.14 -12.35 -3.48
N LEU A 73 -6.23 -11.96 -2.22
CA LEU A 73 -6.62 -12.83 -1.11
C LEU A 73 -8.01 -13.42 -1.34
N ASN A 74 -9.01 -12.58 -1.67
CA ASN A 74 -10.36 -13.04 -1.93
C ASN A 74 -10.42 -14.02 -3.11
N GLN A 75 -9.62 -13.80 -4.16
CA GLN A 75 -9.50 -14.74 -5.27
C GLN A 75 -8.92 -16.09 -4.81
N ARG A 76 -7.84 -16.09 -4.03
CA ARG A 76 -7.24 -17.33 -3.50
C ARG A 76 -8.19 -18.06 -2.55
N LEU A 77 -8.87 -17.35 -1.66
CA LEU A 77 -9.86 -17.92 -0.73
C LEU A 77 -11.06 -18.54 -1.45
N LYS A 78 -11.46 -18.03 -2.62
CA LYS A 78 -12.54 -18.64 -3.43
C LYS A 78 -12.18 -20.01 -3.98
N ALA A 79 -10.90 -20.26 -4.28
CA ALA A 79 -10.42 -21.57 -4.75
C ALA A 79 -10.35 -22.63 -3.62
N ILE A 80 -10.39 -22.18 -2.36
CA ILE A 80 -10.31 -23.03 -1.17
C ILE A 80 -11.73 -23.31 -0.64
N PRO A 81 -12.10 -24.58 -0.40
CA PRO A 81 -13.37 -24.92 0.26
C PRO A 81 -13.53 -24.19 1.59
N LYS A 82 -14.74 -23.71 1.90
CA LYS A 82 -14.99 -22.87 3.10
C LYS A 82 -14.48 -23.50 4.39
N ALA A 83 -14.65 -24.81 4.55
CA ALA A 83 -14.23 -25.57 5.73
C ALA A 83 -12.69 -25.61 5.93
N CYS A 84 -11.92 -25.32 4.88
CA CYS A 84 -10.46 -25.41 4.89
C CYS A 84 -9.77 -24.06 4.67
N ARG A 85 -10.54 -22.96 4.60
CA ARG A 85 -9.96 -21.62 4.65
C ARG A 85 -9.22 -21.47 5.96
N CYS A 86 -7.99 -20.98 5.91
CA CYS A 86 -7.12 -20.81 7.08
C CYS A 86 -6.71 -22.11 7.79
N CYS A 87 -6.82 -23.28 7.14
CA CYS A 87 -6.23 -24.51 7.66
C CYS A 87 -4.73 -24.54 7.37
N ARG A 88 -3.89 -24.69 8.41
CA ARG A 88 -2.43 -24.80 8.29
C ARG A 88 -1.98 -25.96 7.38
N ASN A 89 -2.80 -27.01 7.32
CA ASN A 89 -2.51 -28.26 6.59
C ASN A 89 -3.29 -28.37 5.27
N PHE A 90 -3.81 -27.27 4.70
CA PHE A 90 -4.49 -27.31 3.40
C PHE A 90 -3.51 -27.67 2.26
N HIS A 91 -3.72 -28.83 1.62
CA HIS A 91 -2.83 -29.34 0.56
C HIS A 91 -3.19 -28.83 -0.83
N GLY A 92 -4.49 -28.85 -1.17
CA GLY A 92 -5.00 -28.25 -2.41
C GLY A 92 -4.65 -29.00 -3.71
N ILE A 93 -3.95 -30.13 -3.65
CA ILE A 93 -3.61 -30.98 -4.80
C ILE A 93 -4.70 -32.04 -5.02
N GLU A 94 -5.01 -32.30 -6.28
CA GLU A 94 -5.91 -33.37 -6.72
C GLU A 94 -5.12 -34.66 -7.03
N TYR A 95 -5.57 -35.78 -6.45
CA TYR A 95 -5.02 -37.11 -6.69
C TYR A 95 -6.15 -38.00 -7.22
N GLY A 96 -5.99 -38.55 -8.44
CA GLY A 96 -7.00 -39.43 -9.04
C GLY A 96 -8.41 -38.79 -9.16
N GLY A 97 -8.48 -37.47 -9.32
CA GLY A 97 -9.74 -36.72 -9.38
C GLY A 97 -10.33 -36.33 -8.02
N VAL A 98 -9.68 -36.69 -6.90
CA VAL A 98 -10.10 -36.30 -5.55
C VAL A 98 -9.16 -35.23 -4.99
N LYS A 99 -9.72 -34.10 -4.57
CA LYS A 99 -8.96 -33.01 -3.92
C LYS A 99 -8.72 -33.34 -2.46
N LEU A 100 -7.46 -33.44 -2.05
CA LEU A 100 -7.12 -33.61 -0.63
C LEU A 100 -7.14 -32.25 0.06
N VAL A 101 -8.08 -32.09 0.99
CA VAL A 101 -8.39 -30.79 1.61
C VAL A 101 -7.64 -30.56 2.94
N CYS A 102 -7.16 -31.62 3.61
CA CYS A 102 -6.27 -31.55 4.78
C CYS A 102 -5.23 -32.68 4.72
N ALA A 103 -3.95 -32.36 4.88
CA ALA A 103 -2.82 -33.27 4.72
C ALA A 103 -2.61 -34.28 5.88
N ILE A 104 -3.69 -34.76 6.52
CA ILE A 104 -3.71 -35.66 7.69
C ILE A 104 -3.70 -34.90 9.03
N TYR A 105 -4.83 -34.98 9.75
CA TYR A 105 -4.79 -35.02 11.20
C TYR A 105 -4.78 -36.51 11.57
N PRO A 106 -3.70 -37.06 12.17
CA PRO A 106 -3.54 -38.52 12.31
C PRO A 106 -4.69 -39.20 13.06
N TYR A 107 -5.42 -38.43 13.86
CA TYR A 107 -6.53 -38.90 14.70
C TYR A 107 -7.91 -38.44 14.22
N GLY A 108 -8.01 -37.75 13.08
CA GLY A 108 -9.27 -37.16 12.61
C GLY A 108 -9.74 -35.97 13.47
N VAL A 109 -10.78 -35.26 13.01
CA VAL A 109 -11.38 -34.18 13.82
C VAL A 109 -12.51 -34.80 14.67
N ASP A 110 -12.25 -35.00 15.95
CA ASP A 110 -13.24 -35.59 16.87
C ASP A 110 -14.31 -34.58 17.34
N GLY A 111 -14.11 -33.29 17.05
CA GLY A 111 -14.97 -32.19 17.46
C GLY A 111 -15.52 -31.34 16.30
N THR A 112 -16.30 -30.31 16.64
CA THR A 112 -16.87 -29.36 15.67
C THR A 112 -15.90 -28.27 15.22
N THR A 113 -14.73 -28.18 15.86
CA THR A 113 -13.70 -27.17 15.58
C THR A 113 -12.42 -27.86 15.11
N CYS A 114 -11.87 -27.38 14.00
CA CYS A 114 -10.58 -27.84 13.49
C CYS A 114 -9.44 -27.23 14.32
N PRO A 115 -8.54 -28.03 14.94
CA PRO A 115 -7.42 -27.52 15.72
C PRO A 115 -6.35 -26.84 14.86
N ASP A 116 -6.31 -27.15 13.57
CA ASP A 116 -5.39 -26.54 12.59
C ASP A 116 -5.94 -25.25 11.96
N TYR A 117 -7.13 -24.81 12.38
CA TYR A 117 -7.73 -23.56 11.89
C TYR A 117 -7.04 -22.37 12.56
N GLU A 118 -6.40 -21.54 11.74
CA GLU A 118 -5.77 -20.31 12.18
C GLU A 118 -6.67 -19.10 11.93
N ASN A 119 -6.56 -18.07 12.78
CA ASN A 119 -7.16 -16.79 12.45
C ASN A 119 -6.39 -16.16 11.30
N LEU A 120 -7.12 -15.64 10.31
CA LEU A 120 -6.53 -14.86 9.23
C LEU A 120 -6.16 -13.47 9.77
N SER A 121 -4.98 -13.34 10.37
CA SER A 121 -4.43 -12.04 10.76
C SER A 121 -3.73 -11.41 9.56
N ILE A 122 -4.26 -10.29 9.07
CA ILE A 122 -3.70 -9.43 8.02
C ILE A 122 -3.59 -8.04 8.59
#